data_AF-A0A848LUL3-F1
#
_entry.id   AF-A0A848LUL3-F1
#
_cell.length_a   1.000
_cell.length_b   1.000
_cell.length_c   1.000
_cell.angle_alpha   90.00
_cell.angle_beta   90.00
_cell.angle_gamma   90.00
#
_symmetry.space_group_name_H-M   'P 1'
#
loop_
_entity.id
_entity.type
_entity.pdbx_description
1 polymer ?
#
loop_
_entity_poly.entity_id
_entity_poly.type
_entity_poly.pdbx_seq_one_letter_code
_entity_poly.pdbx_strand_id
1 'polypeptide(L)'
;AVGQVVAVCVVAALAVAYGTGTLYLMVFPVLSAYHFGAVLLALVALPLALRTFRGGSRLAPWLLGAVCFLANASDSLFFVIFTAPAAVCFLLLALAWRPVPWRRLGILLGILGVAMLLGFRAARWLTHKRAGAGYTSLKLELALESLQQLGVSVAEQARRSPGFAALWVLVTLAAVAVLVMRRRQWTAPDSPLWGVYAVCLFGVLALGANVGAVVLAGLFGDQTCFRYLVLPLLFPFLGLSLAAGLVPREAWRRGLAVGALGVVAVAWGVTFARKPWRTGGPFVTGYVPALVTCLEAHRERHGLEWGVADYWDARLVSLFSRTGMWVNPVSAEGHTSQWIMNVDWYLDRRGEQSDYTFVITRQLDAAAIQRRFGAPRATFQCDGAEVFVYGEGLDPALRDGFAGELKRPRR
;
A
#
# COMPACT_ATOMS: atom_id res chain seq x y z
N ALA A 1 10.16 21.09 -18.95
CA ALA A 1 10.53 20.08 -19.95
C ALA A 1 10.30 18.64 -19.46
N VAL A 2 11.17 18.03 -18.64
CA VAL A 2 11.05 16.61 -18.20
C VAL A 2 9.66 16.32 -17.58
N GLY A 3 9.15 17.25 -16.77
CA GLY A 3 7.81 17.14 -16.19
C GLY A 3 6.66 17.03 -17.19
N GLN A 4 6.74 17.65 -18.37
CA GLN A 4 5.69 17.53 -19.41
C GLN A 4 5.67 16.13 -20.05
N VAL A 5 6.85 15.52 -20.23
CA VAL A 5 6.96 14.18 -20.80
C VAL A 5 6.48 13.12 -19.80
N VAL A 6 6.86 13.27 -18.53
CA VAL A 6 6.35 12.43 -17.45
C VAL A 6 4.81 12.54 -17.37
N ALA A 7 4.27 13.76 -17.39
CA ALA A 7 2.83 13.97 -17.37
C ALA A 7 2.13 13.25 -18.54
N VAL A 8 2.68 13.37 -19.75
CA VAL A 8 2.12 12.71 -20.93
C VAL A 8 2.23 11.18 -20.86
N CYS A 9 3.36 10.63 -20.42
CA CYS A 9 3.53 9.19 -20.24
C CYS A 9 2.56 8.64 -19.18
N VAL A 10 2.35 9.37 -18.08
CA VAL A 10 1.40 9.01 -17.03
C VAL A 10 -0.03 9.08 -17.56
N VAL A 11 -0.40 10.13 -18.31
CA VAL A 11 -1.75 10.25 -18.88
C VAL A 11 -2.00 9.16 -19.92
N ALA A 12 -1.03 8.84 -20.78
CA ALA A 12 -1.14 7.74 -21.75
C ALA A 12 -1.22 6.37 -21.06
N ALA A 13 -0.43 6.15 -20.02
CA ALA A 13 -0.52 4.99 -19.18
C ALA A 13 -1.93 4.84 -18.58
N LEU A 14 -2.44 5.89 -17.93
CA LEU A 14 -3.78 5.92 -17.34
C LEU A 14 -4.87 5.64 -18.39
N ALA A 15 -4.75 6.21 -19.59
CA ALA A 15 -5.71 6.01 -20.65
C ALA A 15 -5.67 4.58 -21.22
N VAL A 16 -4.48 4.00 -21.42
CA VAL A 16 -4.33 2.60 -21.81
C VAL A 16 -4.88 1.67 -20.73
N ALA A 17 -4.60 1.95 -19.45
CA ALA A 17 -5.17 1.16 -18.37
C ALA A 17 -6.69 1.27 -18.33
N TYR A 18 -7.24 2.46 -18.54
CA TYR A 18 -8.68 2.66 -18.65
C TYR A 18 -9.30 1.87 -19.80
N GLY A 19 -8.74 1.98 -21.01
CA GLY A 19 -9.25 1.28 -22.20
C GLY A 19 -9.14 -0.24 -22.15
N THR A 20 -8.15 -0.76 -21.40
CA THR A 20 -7.96 -2.22 -21.21
C THR A 20 -8.72 -2.77 -20.00
N GLY A 21 -9.48 -1.94 -19.28
CA GLY A 21 -10.12 -2.34 -18.02
C GLY A 21 -9.14 -2.62 -16.89
N THR A 22 -7.86 -2.23 -17.05
CA THR A 22 -6.81 -2.34 -16.04
C THR A 22 -6.63 -1.04 -15.24
N LEU A 23 -7.57 -0.08 -15.33
CA LEU A 23 -7.54 1.16 -14.55
C LEU A 23 -7.38 0.89 -13.07
N TYR A 24 -7.98 -0.20 -12.58
CA TYR A 24 -7.82 -0.60 -11.19
C TYR A 24 -6.33 -0.81 -10.84
N LEU A 25 -5.50 -1.36 -11.73
CA LEU A 25 -4.06 -1.51 -11.51
C LEU A 25 -3.30 -0.18 -11.43
N MET A 26 -3.89 0.94 -11.86
CA MET A 26 -3.27 2.27 -11.76
C MET A 26 -3.88 3.15 -10.69
N VAL A 27 -5.19 3.05 -10.46
CA VAL A 27 -5.88 3.83 -9.43
C VAL A 27 -5.67 3.21 -8.06
N PHE A 28 -5.70 1.89 -7.94
CA PHE A 28 -5.54 1.23 -6.64
C PHE A 28 -4.18 1.53 -6.00
N PRO A 29 -3.04 1.49 -6.73
CA PRO A 29 -1.75 1.91 -6.17
C PRO A 29 -1.72 3.32 -5.59
N VAL A 30 -2.66 4.21 -5.95
CA VAL A 30 -2.75 5.59 -5.45
C VAL A 30 -3.65 5.69 -4.21
N LEU A 31 -4.46 4.66 -3.92
CA LEU A 31 -5.26 4.61 -2.71
C LEU A 31 -4.36 4.50 -1.47
N SER A 32 -4.83 5.06 -0.35
CA SER A 32 -4.07 5.08 0.92
C SER A 32 -3.63 3.67 1.37
N ALA A 33 -4.43 2.65 1.07
CA ALA A 33 -4.14 1.25 1.38
C ALA A 33 -2.91 0.67 0.65
N TYR A 34 -2.38 1.35 -0.37
CA TYR A 34 -1.26 0.89 -1.19
C TYR A 34 0.05 1.62 -0.88
N HIS A 35 0.09 2.38 0.23
CA HIS A 35 1.32 3.03 0.69
C HIS A 35 1.93 4.00 -0.34
N PHE A 36 1.08 4.57 -1.20
CA PHE A 36 1.50 5.49 -2.27
C PHE A 36 2.29 6.69 -1.76
N GLY A 37 1.94 7.17 -0.55
CA GLY A 37 2.66 8.26 0.10
C GLY A 37 4.16 7.99 0.25
N ALA A 38 4.54 6.73 0.56
CA ALA A 38 5.95 6.35 0.63
C ALA A 38 6.64 6.43 -0.75
N VAL A 39 5.95 6.05 -1.82
CA VAL A 39 6.46 6.19 -3.20
C VAL A 39 6.65 7.66 -3.57
N LEU A 40 5.68 8.52 -3.29
CA LEU A 40 5.79 9.96 -3.54
C LEU A 40 6.98 10.57 -2.80
N LEU A 41 7.13 10.24 -1.52
CA LEU A 41 8.27 10.72 -0.73
C LEU A 41 9.60 10.15 -1.26
N ALA A 42 9.61 8.94 -1.82
CA ALA A 42 10.81 8.36 -2.43
C ALA A 42 11.23 9.13 -3.70
N LEU A 43 10.26 9.55 -4.51
CA LEU A 43 10.48 10.39 -5.69
C LEU A 43 11.03 11.77 -5.32
N VAL A 44 10.68 12.32 -4.15
CA VAL A 44 11.25 13.56 -3.61
C VAL A 44 12.64 13.33 -3.01
N ALA A 45 12.82 12.25 -2.26
CA ALA A 45 14.06 11.94 -1.55
C ALA A 45 15.21 11.57 -2.49
N LEU A 46 14.94 10.89 -3.61
CA LEU A 46 15.96 10.49 -4.58
C LEU A 46 16.78 11.66 -5.16
N PRO A 47 16.19 12.73 -5.71
CA PRO A 47 16.95 13.89 -6.17
C PRO A 47 17.68 14.62 -5.04
N LEU A 48 17.15 14.62 -3.81
CA LEU A 48 17.85 15.16 -2.63
C LEU A 48 19.08 14.31 -2.27
N ALA A 49 18.96 12.99 -2.35
CA ALA A 49 20.08 12.06 -2.15
C ALA A 49 21.15 12.23 -3.24
N LEU A 50 20.76 12.35 -4.52
CA LEU A 50 21.68 12.63 -5.62
C LEU A 50 22.42 13.95 -5.42
N ARG A 51 21.73 15.02 -5.00
CA ARG A 51 22.34 16.34 -4.71
C ARG A 51 23.29 16.28 -3.51
N THR A 52 22.90 15.56 -2.47
CA THR A 52 23.73 15.35 -1.26
C THR A 52 25.01 14.59 -1.62
N PHE A 53 24.89 13.51 -2.38
CA PHE A 53 26.02 12.70 -2.85
C PHE A 53 26.98 13.49 -3.76
N ARG A 54 26.44 14.31 -4.67
CA ARG A 54 27.24 15.18 -5.55
C ARG A 54 27.82 16.41 -4.87
N GLY A 55 27.36 16.76 -3.66
CA GLY A 55 27.80 17.96 -2.95
C GLY A 55 27.32 19.28 -3.58
N GLY A 56 26.24 19.26 -4.36
CA GLY A 56 25.75 20.43 -5.11
C GLY A 56 24.89 21.40 -4.30
N SER A 57 24.55 21.09 -3.04
CA SER A 57 23.72 21.94 -2.19
C SER A 57 23.99 21.65 -0.72
N ARG A 58 24.13 22.72 0.09
CA ARG A 58 24.24 22.63 1.56
C ARG A 58 22.91 22.30 2.25
N LEU A 59 21.78 22.59 1.60
CA LEU A 59 20.44 22.38 2.15
C LEU A 59 19.90 20.97 1.87
N ALA A 60 20.31 20.36 0.75
CA ALA A 60 19.84 19.03 0.35
C ALA A 60 20.00 17.93 1.44
N PRO A 61 21.10 17.85 2.20
CA PRO A 61 21.27 16.83 3.24
C PRO A 61 20.24 16.97 4.37
N TRP A 62 19.93 18.21 4.78
CA TRP A 62 18.95 18.50 5.82
C TRP A 62 17.53 18.16 5.38
N LEU A 63 17.16 18.57 4.16
CA LEU A 63 15.85 18.22 3.58
C LEU A 63 15.71 16.72 3.40
N LEU A 64 16.76 16.03 2.97
CA LEU A 64 16.77 14.57 2.87
C LEU A 64 16.52 13.92 4.23
N GLY A 65 17.23 14.38 5.27
CA GLY A 65 17.05 13.89 6.63
C GLY A 65 15.63 14.09 7.14
N ALA A 66 15.05 15.28 6.94
CA ALA A 66 13.68 15.59 7.33
C ALA A 66 12.66 14.71 6.59
N VAL A 67 12.77 14.58 5.27
CA VAL A 67 11.88 13.73 4.45
C VAL A 67 12.00 12.27 4.88
N CYS A 68 13.21 11.74 5.03
CA CYS A 68 13.40 10.34 5.44
C CYS A 68 12.91 10.07 6.87
N PHE A 69 13.08 11.03 7.79
CA PHE A 69 12.58 10.92 9.15
C PHE A 69 11.05 10.85 9.18
N LEU A 70 10.39 11.84 8.56
CA LEU A 70 8.92 11.91 8.52
C LEU A 70 8.32 10.72 7.78
N ALA A 71 8.94 10.30 6.67
CA ALA A 71 8.48 9.17 5.88
C ALA A 71 8.57 7.85 6.65
N ASN A 72 9.71 7.55 7.30
CA ASN A 72 9.86 6.35 8.13
C ASN A 72 8.99 6.38 9.40
N ALA A 73 8.72 7.58 9.95
CA ALA A 73 7.81 7.74 11.09
C ALA A 73 6.35 7.47 10.71
N SER A 74 5.96 7.84 9.50
CA SER A 74 4.60 7.67 8.97
C SER A 74 4.36 6.26 8.45
N ASP A 75 5.31 5.73 7.67
CA ASP A 75 5.17 4.47 6.95
C ASP A 75 6.50 3.70 6.91
N SER A 76 6.55 2.57 7.62
CA SER A 76 7.74 1.73 7.67
C SER A 76 8.12 1.13 6.32
N LEU A 77 7.20 1.04 5.35
CA LEU A 77 7.54 0.59 4.00
C LEU A 77 8.45 1.56 3.25
N PHE A 78 8.55 2.82 3.70
CA PHE A 78 9.52 3.77 3.15
C PHE A 78 10.97 3.27 3.29
N PHE A 79 11.28 2.49 4.33
CA PHE A 79 12.58 1.85 4.47
C PHE A 79 12.88 0.92 3.29
N VAL A 80 11.93 0.07 2.95
CA VAL A 80 12.02 -0.94 1.87
C VAL A 80 11.97 -0.28 0.49
N ILE A 81 11.13 0.74 0.32
CA ILE A 81 10.90 1.43 -0.95
C ILE A 81 12.07 2.38 -1.30
N PHE A 82 12.67 3.04 -0.31
CA PHE A 82 13.68 4.07 -0.54
C PHE A 82 14.95 3.90 0.28
N THR A 83 14.86 3.84 1.61
CA THR A 83 16.04 4.03 2.47
C THR A 83 17.12 2.96 2.23
N ALA A 84 16.75 1.68 2.26
CA ALA A 84 17.69 0.59 2.04
C ALA A 84 18.18 0.52 0.58
N PRO A 85 17.29 0.55 -0.44
CA PRO A 85 17.74 0.57 -1.84
C PRO A 85 18.65 1.77 -2.17
N ALA A 86 18.37 2.95 -1.63
CA ALA A 86 19.21 4.13 -1.82
C ALA A 86 20.59 3.93 -1.18
N ALA A 87 20.66 3.46 0.07
CA ALA A 87 21.93 3.19 0.74
C ALA A 87 22.80 2.21 -0.08
N VAL A 88 22.21 1.10 -0.54
CA VAL A 88 22.90 0.12 -1.40
C VAL A 88 23.29 0.72 -2.74
N CYS A 89 22.39 1.47 -3.39
CA CYS A 89 22.66 2.13 -4.66
C CYS A 89 23.89 3.04 -4.57
N PHE A 90 23.93 3.94 -3.59
CA PHE A 90 25.03 4.89 -3.44
C PHE A 90 26.33 4.24 -2.96
N LEU A 91 26.24 3.15 -2.20
CA LEU A 91 27.42 2.32 -1.87
C LEU A 91 28.01 1.67 -3.13
N LEU A 92 27.17 1.05 -3.96
CA LEU A 92 27.61 0.43 -5.22
C LEU A 92 28.17 1.48 -6.18
N LEU A 93 27.55 2.67 -6.26
CA LEU A 93 28.07 3.77 -7.06
C LEU A 93 29.43 4.25 -6.55
N ALA A 94 29.63 4.39 -5.24
CA ALA A 94 30.92 4.78 -4.67
C ALA A 94 32.00 3.71 -4.89
N LEU A 95 31.66 2.43 -4.76
CA LEU A 95 32.58 1.31 -5.04
C LEU A 95 32.96 1.24 -6.52
N ALA A 96 32.01 1.48 -7.41
CA ALA A 96 32.24 1.51 -8.85
C ALA A 96 32.98 2.78 -9.30
N TRP A 97 32.93 3.87 -8.53
CA TRP A 97 33.40 5.19 -8.92
C TRP A 97 34.49 5.71 -7.96
N ARG A 98 35.76 5.51 -8.34
CA ARG A 98 36.94 5.85 -7.53
C ARG A 98 37.16 7.33 -7.15
N PRO A 99 36.68 8.37 -7.88
CA PRO A 99 36.86 9.75 -7.45
C PRO A 99 35.76 10.26 -6.51
N VAL A 100 34.78 9.44 -6.09
CA VAL A 100 33.80 9.90 -5.10
C VAL A 100 34.48 10.06 -3.74
N PRO A 101 34.41 11.24 -3.09
CA PRO A 101 34.92 11.38 -1.74
C PRO A 101 34.05 10.54 -0.79
N TRP A 102 34.63 9.48 -0.21
CA TRP A 102 34.01 8.61 0.80
C TRP A 102 33.32 9.38 1.94
N ARG A 103 33.82 10.58 2.25
CA ARG A 103 33.17 11.53 3.17
C ARG A 103 31.71 11.83 2.79
N ARG A 104 31.40 12.05 1.51
CA ARG A 104 30.03 12.35 1.06
C ARG A 104 29.13 11.13 1.15
N LEU A 105 29.64 9.94 0.83
CA LEU A 105 28.94 8.68 1.06
C LEU A 105 28.64 8.50 2.56
N GLY A 106 29.63 8.72 3.42
CA GLY A 106 29.47 8.64 4.88
C GLY A 106 28.40 9.61 5.40
N ILE A 107 28.39 10.86 4.93
CA ILE A 107 27.33 11.84 5.28
C ILE A 107 25.96 11.33 4.83
N LEU A 108 25.84 10.86 3.58
CA LEU A 108 24.57 10.36 3.05
C LEU A 108 24.06 9.16 3.85
N LEU A 109 24.90 8.14 4.06
CA LEU A 109 24.56 6.94 4.82
C LEU A 109 24.24 7.27 6.28
N GLY A 110 24.98 8.20 6.89
CA GLY A 110 24.70 8.70 8.23
C GLY A 110 23.33 9.35 8.33
N ILE A 111 22.96 10.20 7.36
CA ILE A 111 21.63 10.83 7.31
C ILE A 111 20.53 9.78 7.15
N LEU A 112 20.68 8.86 6.19
CA LEU A 112 19.69 7.81 5.95
C LEU A 112 19.51 6.92 7.21
N GLY A 113 20.61 6.51 7.83
CA GLY A 113 20.60 5.66 9.02
C GLY A 113 20.00 6.35 10.25
N VAL A 114 20.44 7.58 10.56
CA VAL A 114 19.92 8.34 11.70
C VAL A 114 18.45 8.69 11.51
N ALA A 115 18.05 9.17 10.33
CA ALA A 115 16.66 9.50 10.03
C ALA A 115 15.73 8.28 10.13
N MET A 116 16.18 7.10 9.67
CA MET A 116 15.46 5.83 9.82
C MET A 116 15.28 5.45 11.29
N LEU A 117 16.36 5.46 12.08
CA LEU A 117 16.31 5.09 13.50
C LEU A 117 15.38 6.02 14.29
N LEU A 118 15.52 7.33 14.10
CA LEU A 118 14.65 8.32 14.72
C LEU A 118 13.20 8.18 14.24
N GLY A 119 12.99 7.93 12.95
CA GLY A 119 11.67 7.71 12.36
C GLY A 119 10.95 6.51 13.00
N PHE A 120 11.61 5.35 13.09
CA PHE A 120 11.03 4.18 13.75
C PHE A 120 10.79 4.40 15.25
N ARG A 121 11.69 5.11 15.93
CA ARG A 121 11.50 5.47 17.34
C ARG A 121 10.27 6.38 17.52
N ALA A 122 10.10 7.37 16.65
CA ALA A 122 8.96 8.27 16.64
C ALA A 122 7.67 7.52 16.29
N ALA A 123 7.66 6.64 15.29
CA ALA A 123 6.50 5.81 14.95
C ALA A 123 6.01 5.00 16.16
N ARG A 124 6.93 4.39 16.91
CA ARG A 124 6.61 3.62 18.12
C ARG A 124 6.06 4.48 19.27
N TRP A 125 6.40 5.77 19.30
CA TRP A 125 5.93 6.70 20.34
C TRP A 125 4.58 7.33 19.95
N LEU A 126 4.44 7.74 18.69
CA LEU A 126 3.24 8.38 18.15
C LEU A 126 2.12 7.38 17.89
N THR A 127 2.46 6.11 17.64
CA THR A 127 1.47 5.07 17.36
C THR A 127 1.62 3.94 18.36
N HIS A 128 0.50 3.43 18.87
CA HIS A 128 0.48 2.19 19.65
C HIS A 128 0.87 0.96 18.81
N LYS A 129 1.01 1.13 17.49
CA LYS A 129 1.51 0.09 16.60
C LYS A 129 2.96 -0.20 16.96
N ARG A 130 3.21 -1.38 17.50
CA ARG A 130 4.54 -1.96 17.47
C ARG A 130 4.86 -2.27 16.01
N ALA A 131 5.72 -1.47 15.39
CA ALA A 131 6.23 -1.74 14.04
C ALA A 131 6.69 -3.21 13.97
N GLY A 132 6.08 -4.01 13.08
CA GLY A 132 6.41 -5.41 12.85
C GLY A 132 5.79 -6.46 13.77
N ALA A 133 5.05 -6.12 14.83
CA ALA A 133 4.68 -7.09 15.88
C ALA A 133 3.69 -8.23 15.50
N GLY A 134 3.22 -8.30 14.26
CA GLY A 134 2.38 -9.42 13.78
C GLY A 134 2.81 -10.04 12.45
N TYR A 135 3.79 -9.47 11.75
CA TYR A 135 4.06 -9.79 10.34
C TYR A 135 5.53 -10.11 10.02
N THR A 136 6.40 -10.21 11.03
CA THR A 136 7.85 -10.28 10.80
C THR A 136 8.49 -11.59 11.24
N SER A 137 7.73 -12.69 11.33
CA SER A 137 8.41 -13.98 11.45
C SER A 137 9.02 -14.32 10.10
N LEU A 138 10.32 -14.03 9.94
CA LEU A 138 11.13 -14.48 8.81
C LEU A 138 11.24 -16.01 8.86
N LYS A 139 10.18 -16.69 8.43
CA LYS A 139 10.11 -18.14 8.34
C LYS A 139 10.27 -18.52 6.88
N LEU A 140 11.21 -19.44 6.62
CA LEU A 140 11.47 -19.92 5.27
C LEU A 140 10.20 -20.49 4.61
N GLU A 141 9.40 -21.24 5.38
CA GLU A 141 8.13 -21.83 4.92
C GLU A 141 7.17 -20.76 4.41
N LEU A 142 6.88 -19.73 5.22
CA LEU A 142 6.00 -18.61 4.81
C LEU A 142 6.55 -17.84 3.60
N ALA A 143 7.88 -17.74 3.49
CA ALA A 143 8.51 -17.09 2.35
C ALA A 143 8.37 -17.92 1.06
N LEU A 144 8.50 -19.24 1.14
CA LEU A 144 8.27 -20.15 0.02
C LEU A 144 6.80 -20.14 -0.41
N GLU A 145 5.87 -20.17 0.54
CA GLU A 145 4.43 -20.03 0.27
C GLU A 145 4.11 -18.70 -0.41
N SER A 146 4.65 -17.59 0.10
CA SER A 146 4.48 -16.26 -0.51
C SER A 146 5.09 -16.19 -1.91
N LEU A 147 6.24 -16.83 -2.14
CA LEU A 147 6.85 -16.89 -3.48
C LEU A 147 5.97 -17.68 -4.46
N GLN A 148 5.42 -18.81 -4.03
CA GLN A 148 4.49 -19.61 -4.83
C GLN A 148 3.22 -18.82 -5.17
N GLN A 149 2.59 -18.20 -4.17
CA GLN A 149 1.38 -17.39 -4.36
C GLN A 149 1.64 -16.16 -5.23
N LEU A 150 2.81 -15.53 -5.07
CA LEU A 150 3.26 -14.46 -5.97
C LEU A 150 3.36 -14.96 -7.41
N GLY A 151 3.99 -16.12 -7.64
CA GLY A 151 4.10 -16.72 -8.96
C GLY A 151 2.74 -17.00 -9.61
N VAL A 152 1.82 -17.61 -8.85
CA VAL A 152 0.43 -17.87 -9.31
C VAL A 152 -0.28 -16.57 -9.65
N SER A 153 -0.15 -15.56 -8.79
CA SER A 153 -0.83 -14.28 -8.94
C SER A 153 -0.26 -13.46 -10.10
N VAL A 154 1.05 -13.49 -10.32
CA VAL A 154 1.70 -12.88 -11.50
C VAL A 154 1.27 -13.58 -12.78
N ALA A 155 1.22 -14.91 -12.79
CA ALA A 155 0.76 -15.68 -13.95
C ALA A 155 -0.71 -15.35 -14.28
N GLU A 156 -1.58 -15.30 -13.26
CA GLU A 156 -2.98 -14.91 -13.45
C GLU A 156 -3.13 -13.46 -13.92
N GLN A 157 -2.34 -12.54 -13.37
CA GLN A 157 -2.34 -11.14 -13.83
C GLN A 157 -1.86 -11.03 -15.28
N ALA A 158 -0.86 -11.81 -15.68
CA ALA A 158 -0.38 -11.87 -17.06
C ALA A 158 -1.44 -12.46 -18.00
N ARG A 159 -2.21 -13.47 -17.57
CA ARG A 159 -3.36 -13.99 -18.34
C ARG A 159 -4.46 -12.96 -18.49
N ARG A 160 -4.82 -12.25 -17.41
CA ARG A 160 -5.86 -11.20 -17.41
C ARG A 160 -5.44 -9.94 -18.16
N SER A 161 -4.14 -9.65 -18.22
CA SER A 161 -3.61 -8.39 -18.75
C SER A 161 -2.26 -8.60 -19.45
N PRO A 162 -2.21 -9.37 -20.56
CA PRO A 162 -0.95 -9.74 -21.21
C PRO A 162 -0.16 -8.54 -21.72
N GLY A 163 -0.83 -7.48 -22.17
CA GLY A 163 -0.18 -6.23 -22.58
C GLY A 163 0.55 -5.52 -21.43
N PHE A 164 -0.03 -5.51 -20.23
CA PHE A 164 0.61 -4.93 -19.05
C PHE A 164 1.83 -5.77 -18.63
N ALA A 165 1.69 -7.09 -18.60
CA ALA A 165 2.80 -7.98 -18.27
C ALA A 165 3.96 -7.87 -19.28
N ALA A 166 3.66 -7.84 -20.58
CA ALA A 166 4.66 -7.63 -21.62
C ALA A 166 5.36 -6.28 -21.47
N LEU A 167 4.62 -5.20 -21.25
CA LEU A 167 5.19 -3.88 -21.00
C LEU A 167 6.12 -3.89 -19.77
N TRP A 168 5.69 -4.55 -18.69
CA TRP A 168 6.47 -4.66 -17.46
C TRP A 168 7.80 -5.39 -17.67
N VAL A 169 7.76 -6.54 -18.35
CA VAL A 169 8.97 -7.31 -18.69
C VAL A 169 9.89 -6.49 -19.60
N LEU A 170 9.35 -5.88 -20.66
CA LEU A 170 10.14 -5.11 -21.62
C LEU A 170 10.83 -3.90 -20.96
N VAL A 171 10.12 -3.12 -20.14
CA VAL A 171 10.71 -1.96 -19.45
C VAL A 171 11.78 -2.40 -18.45
N THR A 172 11.55 -3.50 -17.74
CA THR A 172 12.53 -4.04 -16.78
C THR A 172 13.78 -4.55 -17.47
N LEU A 173 13.63 -5.35 -18.54
CA LEU A 173 14.75 -5.83 -19.34
C LEU A 173 15.51 -4.67 -19.99
N ALA A 174 14.82 -3.66 -20.52
CA ALA A 174 15.46 -2.47 -21.08
C ALA A 174 16.27 -1.71 -20.03
N ALA A 175 15.73 -1.52 -18.81
CA ALA A 175 16.45 -0.88 -17.72
C ALA A 175 17.72 -1.65 -17.33
N VAL A 176 17.63 -2.98 -17.21
CA VAL A 176 18.78 -3.85 -16.93
C VAL A 176 19.81 -3.81 -18.07
N ALA A 177 19.37 -3.92 -19.32
CA ALA A 177 20.25 -3.85 -20.48
C ALA A 177 20.99 -2.51 -20.55
N VAL A 178 20.31 -1.39 -20.30
CA VAL A 178 20.93 -0.06 -20.20
C VAL A 178 21.97 -0.02 -19.09
N LEU A 179 21.64 -0.53 -17.89
CA LEU A 179 22.58 -0.57 -16.76
C LEU A 179 23.84 -1.39 -17.06
N VAL A 180 23.72 -2.51 -17.77
CA VAL A 180 24.85 -3.38 -18.13
C VAL A 180 25.67 -2.77 -19.26
N MET A 181 25.03 -2.41 -20.38
CA MET A 181 25.70 -1.97 -21.61
C MET A 181 26.34 -0.58 -21.46
N ARG A 182 25.71 0.32 -20.70
CA ARG A 182 26.16 1.72 -20.56
C ARG A 182 26.94 1.98 -19.28
N ARG A 183 27.21 0.95 -18.46
CA ARG A 183 27.93 1.07 -17.19
C ARG A 183 29.19 1.92 -17.32
N ARG A 184 30.08 1.59 -18.26
CA ARG A 184 31.38 2.29 -18.41
C ARG A 184 31.23 3.75 -18.85
N GLN A 185 30.26 4.04 -19.72
CA GLN A 185 30.06 5.38 -20.30
C GLN A 185 29.34 6.32 -19.32
N TRP A 186 28.37 5.80 -18.57
CA TRP A 186 27.52 6.63 -17.70
C TRP A 186 28.05 6.76 -16.27
N THR A 187 29.01 5.92 -15.88
CA THR A 187 29.74 6.08 -14.61
C THR A 187 30.97 6.99 -14.73
N ALA A 188 31.26 7.51 -15.93
CA ALA A 188 32.33 8.49 -16.12
C ALA A 188 32.05 9.76 -15.29
N PRO A 189 33.08 10.39 -14.67
CA PRO A 189 32.89 11.42 -13.67
C PRO A 189 32.08 12.63 -14.13
N ASP A 190 32.27 13.01 -15.39
CA ASP A 190 31.66 14.20 -15.99
C ASP A 190 30.46 13.85 -16.87
N SER A 191 29.99 12.60 -16.82
CA SER A 191 28.87 12.18 -17.65
C SER A 191 27.59 12.92 -17.25
N PRO A 192 26.94 13.65 -18.17
CA PRO A 192 25.65 14.27 -17.91
C PRO A 192 24.56 13.21 -17.60
N LEU A 193 24.82 11.95 -17.96
CA LEU A 193 23.89 10.82 -17.81
C LEU A 193 24.08 10.01 -16.52
N TRP A 194 25.07 10.35 -15.68
CA TRP A 194 25.28 9.67 -14.39
C TRP A 194 24.02 9.66 -13.51
N GLY A 195 23.28 10.78 -13.51
CA GLY A 195 22.05 10.89 -12.74
C GLY A 195 21.01 9.86 -13.18
N VAL A 196 20.91 9.62 -14.49
CA VAL A 196 19.99 8.62 -15.04
C VAL A 196 20.46 7.21 -14.67
N TYR A 197 21.77 6.92 -14.76
CA TYR A 197 22.32 5.65 -14.31
C TYR A 197 21.96 5.35 -12.84
N ALA A 198 22.17 6.32 -11.95
CA ALA A 198 21.86 6.18 -10.53
C ALA A 198 20.36 5.95 -10.28
N VAL A 199 19.48 6.63 -11.02
CA VAL A 199 18.04 6.43 -10.93
C VAL A 199 17.62 5.05 -11.43
N CYS A 200 18.18 4.57 -12.54
CA CYS A 200 17.92 3.22 -13.05
C CYS A 200 18.38 2.14 -12.06
N LEU A 201 19.59 2.31 -11.50
CA LEU A 201 20.16 1.38 -10.51
C LEU A 201 19.30 1.36 -9.24
N PHE A 202 18.94 2.54 -8.73
CA PHE A 202 18.01 2.67 -7.61
C PHE A 202 16.67 1.98 -7.91
N GLY A 203 16.09 2.21 -9.10
CA GLY A 203 14.81 1.62 -9.49
C GLY A 203 14.82 0.09 -9.46
N VAL A 204 15.86 -0.53 -10.02
CA VAL A 204 16.02 -2.00 -10.00
C VAL A 204 16.21 -2.52 -8.56
N LEU A 205 17.02 -1.83 -7.75
CA LEU A 205 17.23 -2.21 -6.34
C LEU A 205 15.95 -2.05 -5.51
N ALA A 206 15.18 -0.98 -5.73
CA ALA A 206 13.94 -0.72 -5.03
C ALA A 206 12.85 -1.72 -5.42
N LEU A 207 12.78 -2.10 -6.70
CA LEU A 207 11.92 -3.17 -7.19
C LEU A 207 12.24 -4.50 -6.49
N GLY A 208 13.53 -4.89 -6.50
CA GLY A 208 14.00 -6.12 -5.87
C GLY A 208 13.79 -6.13 -4.36
N ALA A 209 14.05 -5.01 -3.68
CA ALA A 209 13.82 -4.87 -2.24
C ALA A 209 12.35 -4.97 -1.88
N ASN A 210 11.45 -4.35 -2.66
CA ASN A 210 10.02 -4.40 -2.39
C ASN A 210 9.45 -5.81 -2.60
N VAL A 211 9.78 -6.48 -3.71
CA VAL A 211 9.39 -7.88 -3.93
C VAL A 211 9.99 -8.80 -2.86
N GLY A 212 11.30 -8.65 -2.60
CA GLY A 212 12.02 -9.45 -1.62
C GLY A 212 11.46 -9.30 -0.21
N ALA A 213 11.13 -8.07 0.23
CA ALA A 213 10.54 -7.84 1.55
C ALA A 213 9.16 -8.49 1.69
N VAL A 214 8.31 -8.41 0.65
CA VAL A 214 6.98 -9.03 0.65
C VAL A 214 7.06 -10.55 0.73
N VAL A 215 7.97 -11.14 -0.06
CA VAL A 215 8.21 -12.59 -0.04
C VAL A 215 8.81 -13.03 1.30
N LEU A 216 9.91 -12.41 1.74
CA LEU A 216 10.61 -12.81 2.97
C LEU A 216 9.76 -12.62 4.23
N ALA A 217 8.85 -11.64 4.24
CA ALA A 217 7.94 -11.42 5.36
C ALA A 217 6.71 -12.35 5.36
N GLY A 218 6.53 -13.21 4.34
CA GLY A 218 5.38 -14.09 4.27
C GLY A 218 4.06 -13.34 4.01
N LEU A 219 4.11 -12.17 3.36
CA LEU A 219 2.97 -11.25 3.26
C LEU A 219 2.07 -11.48 2.04
N PHE A 220 2.39 -12.46 1.18
CA PHE A 220 1.67 -12.68 -0.07
C PHE A 220 0.78 -13.93 0.03
N GLY A 221 -0.38 -13.79 0.67
CA GLY A 221 -1.34 -14.89 0.84
C GLY A 221 -2.33 -15.06 -0.30
N ASP A 222 -2.64 -13.98 -1.04
CA ASP A 222 -3.66 -13.97 -2.10
C ASP A 222 -3.44 -12.84 -3.11
N GLN A 223 -4.37 -12.68 -4.07
CA GLN A 223 -4.30 -11.62 -5.08
C GLN A 223 -4.47 -10.20 -4.50
N THR A 224 -5.10 -10.04 -3.34
CA THR A 224 -5.25 -8.72 -2.72
C THR A 224 -3.90 -8.18 -2.24
N CYS A 225 -2.93 -9.08 -2.01
CA CYS A 225 -1.56 -8.77 -1.60
C CYS A 225 -0.73 -8.08 -2.70
N PHE A 226 -1.22 -7.98 -3.94
CA PHE A 226 -0.63 -7.11 -4.97
C PHE A 226 -0.50 -5.65 -4.50
N ARG A 227 -1.27 -5.25 -3.48
CA ARG A 227 -1.13 -3.93 -2.85
C ARG A 227 0.23 -3.65 -2.23
N TYR A 228 1.00 -4.68 -1.89
CA TYR A 228 2.35 -4.52 -1.36
C TYR A 228 3.41 -4.39 -2.47
N LEU A 229 3.05 -4.61 -3.73
CA LEU A 229 3.92 -4.53 -4.91
C LEU A 229 3.76 -3.20 -5.65
N VAL A 230 3.59 -2.11 -4.90
CA VAL A 230 3.35 -0.76 -5.44
C VAL A 230 4.46 -0.34 -6.40
N LEU A 231 5.73 -0.62 -6.10
CA LEU A 231 6.85 -0.28 -6.97
C LEU A 231 6.83 -1.10 -8.26
N PRO A 232 6.73 -2.45 -8.24
CA PRO A 232 6.51 -3.23 -9.44
C PRO A 232 5.36 -2.74 -10.32
N LEU A 233 4.22 -2.38 -9.72
CA LEU A 233 3.06 -1.91 -10.47
C LEU A 233 3.31 -0.56 -11.15
N LEU A 234 4.07 0.34 -10.50
CA LEU A 234 4.36 1.68 -11.02
C LEU A 234 5.62 1.74 -11.91
N PHE A 235 6.51 0.75 -11.79
CA PHE A 235 7.81 0.75 -12.45
C PHE A 235 7.76 0.92 -13.97
N PRO A 236 6.83 0.29 -14.73
CA PRO A 236 6.73 0.51 -16.17
C PRO A 236 6.56 1.99 -16.52
N PHE A 237 5.78 2.72 -15.74
CA PHE A 237 5.47 4.14 -15.98
C PHE A 237 6.63 5.05 -15.59
N LEU A 238 7.28 4.74 -14.48
CA LEU A 238 8.49 5.43 -14.06
C LEU A 238 9.63 5.18 -15.06
N GLY A 239 9.82 3.94 -15.49
CA GLY A 239 10.82 3.53 -16.47
C GLY A 239 10.62 4.18 -17.83
N LEU A 240 9.39 4.22 -18.33
CA LEU A 240 9.06 4.96 -19.57
C LEU A 240 9.33 6.46 -19.43
N SER A 241 9.01 7.05 -18.29
CA SER A 241 9.29 8.47 -18.02
C SER A 241 10.80 8.77 -18.01
N LEU A 242 11.60 7.84 -17.49
CA LEU A 242 13.07 7.92 -17.52
C LEU A 242 13.62 7.73 -18.93
N ALA A 243 13.12 6.73 -19.66
CA ALA A 243 13.50 6.46 -21.04
C ALA A 243 13.21 7.67 -21.95
N ALA A 244 12.06 8.30 -21.79
CA ALA A 244 11.71 9.50 -22.54
C ALA A 244 12.58 10.72 -22.17
N GLY A 245 13.13 10.76 -20.95
CA GLY A 245 14.12 11.74 -20.53
C GLY A 245 15.51 11.55 -21.17
N LEU A 246 15.81 10.36 -21.68
CA LEU A 246 17.06 10.03 -22.37
C LEU A 246 17.03 10.36 -23.87
N VAL A 247 15.87 10.65 -24.45
CA VAL A 247 15.73 10.96 -25.88
C VAL A 247 16.10 12.43 -26.15
N PRO A 248 16.93 12.73 -27.19
CA PRO A 248 17.29 14.10 -27.57
C PRO A 248 16.10 15.04 -27.81
N ARG A 249 16.25 16.31 -27.43
CA ARG A 249 15.13 17.25 -27.18
C ARG A 249 14.34 17.74 -28.41
N GLU A 250 14.90 17.72 -29.62
CA GLU A 250 14.43 18.63 -30.69
C GLU A 250 13.27 18.14 -31.56
N ALA A 251 13.13 16.84 -31.88
CA ALA A 251 12.04 16.35 -32.75
C ALA A 251 11.06 15.41 -32.04
N TRP A 252 11.55 14.58 -31.12
CA TRP A 252 10.77 13.49 -30.52
C TRP A 252 9.80 13.94 -29.43
N ARG A 253 10.02 15.11 -28.79
CA ARG A 253 9.14 15.58 -27.70
C ARG A 253 7.75 15.96 -28.19
N ARG A 254 7.64 16.55 -29.39
CA ARG A 254 6.33 16.89 -29.99
C ARG A 254 5.65 15.62 -30.51
N GLY A 255 6.40 14.75 -31.21
CA GLY A 255 5.87 13.48 -31.72
C GLY A 255 5.37 12.54 -30.62
N LEU A 256 6.15 12.36 -29.54
CA LEU A 256 5.73 11.57 -28.38
C LEU A 256 4.58 12.23 -27.64
N ALA A 257 4.58 13.56 -27.50
CA ALA A 257 3.47 14.26 -26.85
C ALA A 257 2.15 14.09 -27.62
N VAL A 258 2.18 14.31 -28.93
CA VAL A 258 1.03 14.17 -29.82
C VAL A 258 0.60 12.71 -29.95
N GLY A 259 1.54 11.77 -30.08
CA GLY A 259 1.25 10.34 -30.16
C GLY A 259 0.62 9.81 -28.88
N ALA A 260 1.15 10.20 -27.72
CA ALA A 260 0.57 9.84 -26.45
C ALA A 260 -0.79 10.50 -26.22
N LEU A 261 -0.98 11.78 -26.57
CA LEU A 261 -2.30 12.43 -26.57
C LEU A 261 -3.29 11.73 -27.51
N GLY A 262 -2.83 11.26 -28.67
CA GLY A 262 -3.62 10.47 -29.61
C GLY A 262 -4.04 9.12 -29.01
N VAL A 263 -3.12 8.39 -28.39
CA VAL A 263 -3.41 7.15 -27.67
C VAL A 263 -4.39 7.40 -26.53
N VAL A 264 -4.25 8.51 -25.80
CA VAL A 264 -5.17 8.92 -24.74
C VAL A 264 -6.56 9.19 -25.30
N ALA A 265 -6.65 9.99 -26.36
CA ALA A 265 -7.92 10.34 -26.99
C ALA A 265 -8.62 9.10 -27.55
N VAL A 266 -7.89 8.18 -28.19
CA VAL A 266 -8.44 6.92 -28.72
C VAL A 266 -8.88 6.01 -27.58
N ALA A 267 -8.03 5.80 -26.56
CA ALA A 267 -8.39 4.95 -25.43
C ALA A 267 -9.58 5.52 -24.64
N TRP A 268 -9.63 6.85 -24.45
CA TRP A 268 -10.75 7.52 -23.81
C TRP A 268 -12.02 7.42 -24.66
N GLY A 269 -11.94 7.68 -25.96
CA GLY A 269 -13.06 7.54 -26.90
C GLY A 269 -13.62 6.12 -26.97
N VAL A 270 -12.77 5.11 -27.07
CA VAL A 270 -13.16 3.69 -27.03
C VAL A 270 -13.83 3.35 -25.70
N THR A 271 -13.33 3.89 -24.60
CA THR A 271 -13.91 3.60 -23.28
C THR A 271 -15.26 4.29 -23.09
N PHE A 272 -15.38 5.56 -23.48
CA PHE A 272 -16.63 6.29 -23.41
C PHE A 272 -17.70 5.65 -24.31
N ALA A 273 -17.30 5.11 -25.46
CA ALA A 273 -18.17 4.35 -26.35
C ALA A 273 -18.61 2.99 -25.78
N ARG A 274 -17.70 2.25 -25.11
CA ARG A 274 -17.99 0.90 -24.57
C ARG A 274 -18.69 0.91 -23.21
N LYS A 275 -18.41 1.91 -22.39
CA LYS A 275 -18.96 2.10 -21.05
C LYS A 275 -19.28 3.58 -20.89
N PRO A 276 -20.36 4.08 -21.52
CA PRO A 276 -20.83 5.43 -21.26
C PRO A 276 -20.99 5.53 -19.74
N TRP A 277 -20.30 6.50 -19.14
CA TRP A 277 -20.28 6.72 -17.70
C TRP A 277 -21.72 6.65 -17.17
N ARG A 278 -22.08 5.51 -16.56
CA ARG A 278 -23.36 5.36 -15.85
C ARG A 278 -23.21 6.05 -14.52
N THR A 279 -23.16 7.38 -14.54
CA THR A 279 -23.25 8.24 -13.34
C THR A 279 -24.63 8.17 -12.69
N GLY A 280 -25.63 7.63 -13.39
CA GLY A 280 -27.00 7.47 -12.88
C GLY A 280 -27.32 6.14 -12.22
N GLY A 281 -26.35 5.27 -11.95
CA GLY A 281 -26.60 4.05 -11.17
C GLY A 281 -26.77 4.38 -9.68
N PRO A 282 -27.67 3.73 -8.91
CA PRO A 282 -27.96 4.00 -7.49
C PRO A 282 -26.80 3.69 -6.51
N PHE A 283 -25.56 3.61 -7.00
CA PHE A 283 -24.43 2.96 -6.38
C PHE A 283 -23.88 3.67 -5.13
N VAL A 284 -24.22 4.95 -4.90
CA VAL A 284 -23.70 5.70 -3.75
C VAL A 284 -24.76 6.05 -2.70
N THR A 285 -26.03 6.23 -3.08
CA THR A 285 -27.08 6.67 -2.15
C THR A 285 -28.16 5.63 -1.87
N GLY A 286 -28.33 4.61 -2.73
CA GLY A 286 -29.38 3.60 -2.59
C GLY A 286 -28.90 2.20 -2.20
N TYR A 287 -27.59 1.93 -2.33
CA TYR A 287 -27.04 0.60 -2.06
C TYR A 287 -27.05 0.29 -0.55
N VAL A 288 -27.73 -0.80 -0.18
CA VAL A 288 -27.67 -1.41 1.15
C VAL A 288 -27.36 -2.89 0.97
N PRO A 289 -26.28 -3.41 1.58
CA PRO A 289 -25.94 -4.83 1.49
C PRO A 289 -27.01 -5.73 2.11
N ALA A 290 -27.18 -6.95 1.57
CA ALA A 290 -28.15 -7.92 2.05
C ALA A 290 -27.98 -8.27 3.54
N LEU A 291 -26.73 -8.44 3.99
CA LEU A 291 -26.40 -8.60 5.41
C LEU A 291 -26.98 -7.48 6.29
N VAL A 292 -26.80 -6.22 5.89
CA VAL A 292 -27.28 -5.05 6.65
C VAL A 292 -28.80 -5.02 6.68
N THR A 293 -29.46 -5.20 5.54
CA THR A 293 -30.92 -5.26 5.46
C THR A 293 -31.50 -6.35 6.36
N CYS A 294 -30.87 -7.53 6.39
CA CYS A 294 -31.31 -8.63 7.24
C CYS A 294 -31.13 -8.33 8.73
N LEU A 295 -29.99 -7.75 9.14
CA LEU A 295 -29.74 -7.33 10.52
C LEU A 295 -30.76 -6.27 10.95
N GLU A 296 -31.03 -5.28 10.11
CA GLU A 296 -32.02 -4.22 10.41
C GLU A 296 -33.44 -4.78 10.58
N ALA A 297 -33.82 -5.78 9.78
CA ALA A 297 -35.11 -6.46 9.94
C ALA A 297 -35.22 -7.24 11.27
N HIS A 298 -34.09 -7.61 11.88
CA HIS A 298 -34.03 -8.32 13.16
C HIS A 298 -33.72 -7.40 14.35
N ARG A 299 -33.45 -6.11 14.11
CA ARG A 299 -33.01 -5.16 15.12
C ARG A 299 -33.96 -5.06 16.31
N GLU A 300 -35.22 -4.71 16.06
CA GLU A 300 -36.20 -4.47 17.13
C GLU A 300 -36.49 -5.74 17.91
N ARG A 301 -36.56 -6.88 17.22
CA ARG A 301 -36.84 -8.19 17.84
C ARG A 301 -35.72 -8.65 18.78
N HIS A 302 -34.47 -8.37 18.43
CA HIS A 302 -33.30 -8.91 19.12
C HIS A 302 -32.48 -7.85 19.88
N GLY A 303 -32.89 -6.58 19.85
CA GLY A 303 -32.15 -5.48 20.48
C GLY A 303 -30.75 -5.29 19.86
N LEU A 304 -30.63 -5.35 18.54
CA LEU A 304 -29.33 -5.22 17.86
C LEU A 304 -28.88 -3.76 17.86
N GLU A 305 -27.83 -3.43 18.60
CA GLU A 305 -27.31 -2.06 18.65
C GLU A 305 -25.83 -2.04 18.31
N TRP A 306 -25.01 -2.63 19.18
CA TRP A 306 -23.60 -2.79 18.97
C TRP A 306 -23.23 -4.25 18.78
N GLY A 307 -22.28 -4.53 17.91
CA GLY A 307 -21.81 -5.88 17.69
C GLY A 307 -20.32 -5.97 17.43
N VAL A 308 -19.86 -7.20 17.27
CA VAL A 308 -18.52 -7.50 16.77
C VAL A 308 -18.56 -8.46 15.59
N ALA A 309 -17.60 -8.34 14.68
CA ALA A 309 -17.50 -9.17 13.48
C ALA A 309 -16.06 -9.18 12.96
N ASP A 310 -15.78 -9.90 11.86
CA ASP A 310 -14.52 -9.69 11.14
C ASP A 310 -14.44 -8.26 10.57
N TYR A 311 -13.26 -7.86 10.10
CA TYR A 311 -13.04 -6.50 9.58
C TYR A 311 -14.03 -6.09 8.48
N TRP A 312 -14.33 -6.99 7.54
CA TRP A 312 -15.14 -6.66 6.38
C TRP A 312 -16.60 -6.50 6.75
N ASP A 313 -17.18 -7.45 7.49
CA ASP A 313 -18.57 -7.36 7.93
C ASP A 313 -18.76 -6.20 8.92
N ALA A 314 -17.81 -5.98 9.84
CA ALA A 314 -17.85 -4.88 10.78
C ALA A 314 -17.92 -3.52 10.08
N ARG A 315 -17.06 -3.31 9.08
CA ARG A 315 -17.05 -2.07 8.29
C ARG A 315 -18.31 -1.93 7.47
N LEU A 316 -18.72 -2.99 6.79
CA LEU A 316 -19.90 -2.99 5.94
C LEU A 316 -21.17 -2.63 6.74
N VAL A 317 -21.39 -3.24 7.91
CA VAL A 317 -22.55 -2.92 8.75
C VAL A 317 -22.47 -1.49 9.30
N SER A 318 -21.33 -1.10 9.84
CA SER A 318 -21.13 0.24 10.43
C SER A 318 -21.26 1.39 9.44
N LEU A 319 -20.93 1.15 8.16
CA LEU A 319 -21.01 2.15 7.09
C LEU A 319 -22.41 2.26 6.48
N PHE A 320 -23.12 1.14 6.33
CA PHE A 320 -24.37 1.08 5.58
C PHE A 320 -25.63 0.96 6.44
N SER A 321 -25.51 0.73 7.75
CA SER A 321 -26.68 0.72 8.63
C SER A 321 -27.32 2.11 8.71
N ARG A 322 -28.63 2.15 8.48
CA ARG A 322 -29.50 3.32 8.60
C ARG A 322 -30.11 3.46 9.98
N THR A 323 -30.20 2.34 10.71
CA THR A 323 -30.70 2.33 12.08
C THR A 323 -29.65 2.77 13.11
N GLY A 324 -28.40 2.97 12.67
CA GLY A 324 -27.29 3.37 13.55
C GLY A 324 -26.63 2.19 14.28
N MET A 325 -26.82 0.95 13.80
CA MET A 325 -26.04 -0.18 14.32
C MET A 325 -24.56 0.07 14.10
N TRP A 326 -23.74 -0.37 15.06
CA TRP A 326 -22.30 -0.26 14.96
C TRP A 326 -21.64 -1.60 15.26
N VAL A 327 -20.64 -1.95 14.45
CA VAL A 327 -19.94 -3.23 14.60
C VAL A 327 -18.45 -2.98 14.64
N ASN A 328 -17.81 -3.42 15.71
CA ASN A 328 -16.36 -3.33 15.87
C ASN A 328 -15.69 -4.61 15.36
N PRO A 329 -14.56 -4.50 14.65
CA PRO A 329 -13.87 -5.65 14.11
C PRO A 329 -13.10 -6.41 15.20
N VAL A 330 -13.13 -7.72 15.16
CA VAL A 330 -12.36 -8.60 16.05
C VAL A 330 -11.54 -9.60 15.25
N SER A 331 -10.57 -10.24 15.89
CA SER A 331 -9.90 -11.42 15.34
C SER A 331 -10.88 -12.60 15.26
N ALA A 332 -10.47 -13.69 14.62
CA ALA A 332 -11.27 -14.91 14.53
C ALA A 332 -11.68 -15.44 15.92
N GLU A 333 -10.86 -15.21 16.95
CA GLU A 333 -11.07 -15.64 18.32
C GLU A 333 -11.76 -14.58 19.21
N GLY A 334 -12.16 -13.44 18.64
CA GLY A 334 -12.85 -12.38 19.36
C GLY A 334 -11.95 -11.38 20.10
N HIS A 335 -10.66 -11.29 19.74
CA HIS A 335 -9.76 -10.25 20.26
C HIS A 335 -9.92 -8.94 19.51
N THR A 336 -9.59 -7.80 20.15
CA THR A 336 -9.63 -6.50 19.48
C THR A 336 -8.78 -6.47 18.21
N SER A 337 -9.35 -5.96 17.11
CA SER A 337 -8.59 -5.69 15.89
C SER A 337 -8.16 -4.23 15.84
N GLN A 338 -6.85 -3.97 15.89
CA GLN A 338 -6.31 -2.60 15.81
C GLN A 338 -6.03 -2.16 14.37
N TRP A 339 -6.44 -2.95 13.38
CA TRP A 339 -6.18 -2.63 11.98
C TRP A 339 -7.18 -1.58 11.47
N ILE A 340 -6.69 -0.37 11.21
CA ILE A 340 -7.48 0.77 10.70
C ILE A 340 -8.65 1.07 11.64
N MET A 341 -8.44 1.08 12.95
CA MET A 341 -9.48 1.28 13.96
C MET A 341 -8.99 2.19 15.07
N ASN A 342 -9.88 3.01 15.61
CA ASN A 342 -9.59 3.75 16.85
C ASN A 342 -9.87 2.83 18.02
N VAL A 343 -8.87 2.69 18.88
CA VAL A 343 -8.93 1.87 20.10
C VAL A 343 -10.07 2.32 21.02
N ASP A 344 -10.36 3.63 21.05
CA ASP A 344 -11.42 4.19 21.87
C ASP A 344 -12.78 3.61 21.51
N TRP A 345 -13.04 3.28 20.24
CA TRP A 345 -14.33 2.77 19.78
C TRP A 345 -14.71 1.43 20.41
N TYR A 346 -13.76 0.70 21.02
CA TYR A 346 -14.06 -0.53 21.75
C TYR A 346 -14.61 -0.29 23.15
N LEU A 347 -14.30 0.87 23.75
CA LEU A 347 -14.56 1.17 25.16
C LEU A 347 -15.54 2.32 25.36
N ASP A 348 -15.53 3.31 24.47
CA ASP A 348 -16.34 4.52 24.52
C ASP A 348 -16.39 5.16 23.13
N ARG A 349 -17.60 5.36 22.60
CA ARG A 349 -17.78 6.21 21.43
C ARG A 349 -18.60 7.42 21.82
N ARG A 350 -17.96 8.59 21.72
CA ARG A 350 -18.62 9.90 21.86
C ARG A 350 -19.34 10.10 23.21
N GLY A 351 -18.91 9.41 24.27
CA GLY A 351 -19.51 9.51 25.60
C GLY A 351 -20.70 8.57 25.81
N GLU A 352 -21.02 7.71 24.84
CA GLU A 352 -22.03 6.65 24.96
C GLU A 352 -21.33 5.32 25.26
N GLN A 353 -21.87 4.59 26.23
CA GLN A 353 -21.41 3.23 26.50
C GLN A 353 -21.81 2.32 25.33
N SER A 354 -20.87 1.51 24.86
CA SER A 354 -21.07 0.62 23.72
C SER A 354 -21.79 -0.65 24.16
N ASP A 355 -23.12 -0.69 24.18
CA ASP A 355 -23.85 -1.88 24.64
C ASP A 355 -23.83 -2.99 23.58
N TYR A 356 -22.74 -3.78 23.54
CA TYR A 356 -22.61 -4.90 22.60
C TYR A 356 -23.69 -5.95 22.87
N THR A 357 -24.50 -6.25 21.86
CA THR A 357 -25.61 -7.21 21.94
C THR A 357 -25.49 -8.39 20.99
N PHE A 358 -24.61 -8.35 19.98
CA PHE A 358 -24.49 -9.42 18.98
C PHE A 358 -23.08 -9.64 18.40
N VAL A 359 -22.90 -10.80 17.76
CA VAL A 359 -21.68 -11.20 17.03
C VAL A 359 -22.05 -11.75 15.66
N ILE A 360 -21.44 -11.24 14.59
CA ILE A 360 -21.54 -11.82 13.24
C ILE A 360 -20.39 -12.81 13.10
N THR A 361 -20.69 -14.10 12.94
CA THR A 361 -19.69 -15.18 13.08
C THR A 361 -18.99 -15.55 11.78
N ARG A 362 -19.34 -14.91 10.65
CA ARG A 362 -18.68 -15.16 9.36
C ARG A 362 -17.18 -14.85 9.49
N GLN A 363 -16.34 -15.81 9.10
CA GLN A 363 -14.88 -15.74 9.25
C GLN A 363 -14.37 -15.70 10.70
N LEU A 364 -15.22 -15.94 11.70
CA LEU A 364 -14.83 -16.12 13.10
C LEU A 364 -14.82 -17.62 13.47
N ASP A 365 -14.02 -18.00 14.46
CA ASP A 365 -14.12 -19.31 15.10
C ASP A 365 -15.29 -19.26 16.09
N ALA A 366 -16.46 -19.73 15.65
CA ALA A 366 -17.67 -19.76 16.46
C ALA A 366 -17.46 -20.46 17.82
N ALA A 367 -16.62 -21.50 17.88
CA ALA A 367 -16.33 -22.19 19.13
C ALA A 367 -15.43 -21.32 20.04
N ALA A 368 -14.47 -20.58 19.49
CA ALA A 368 -13.69 -19.60 20.27
C ALA A 368 -14.56 -18.46 20.80
N ILE A 369 -15.46 -17.93 19.98
CA ILE A 369 -16.42 -16.90 20.36
C ILE A 369 -17.30 -17.39 21.53
N GLN A 370 -17.85 -18.60 21.44
CA GLN A 370 -18.66 -19.17 22.52
C GLN A 370 -17.86 -19.49 23.78
N ARG A 371 -16.63 -20.00 23.65
CA ARG A 371 -15.73 -20.19 24.80
C ARG A 371 -15.44 -18.88 25.52
N ARG A 372 -15.36 -17.77 24.78
CA ARG A 372 -15.01 -16.45 25.30
C ARG A 372 -16.20 -15.70 25.90
N PHE A 373 -17.36 -15.75 25.24
CA PHE A 373 -18.53 -14.94 25.60
C PHE A 373 -19.72 -15.75 26.14
N GLY A 374 -19.62 -17.08 26.18
CA GLY A 374 -20.69 -17.98 26.58
C GLY A 374 -21.58 -18.42 25.42
N ALA A 375 -22.67 -19.12 25.72
CA ALA A 375 -23.64 -19.53 24.72
C ALA A 375 -24.55 -18.34 24.32
N PRO A 376 -24.86 -18.16 23.02
CA PRO A 376 -25.79 -17.11 22.60
C PRO A 376 -27.21 -17.41 23.07
N ARG A 377 -27.97 -16.36 23.41
CA ARG A 377 -29.40 -16.43 23.74
C ARG A 377 -30.24 -16.84 22.54
N ALA A 378 -29.86 -16.36 21.36
CA ALA A 378 -30.51 -16.71 20.10
C ALA A 378 -29.50 -16.71 18.97
N THR A 379 -29.79 -17.48 17.93
CA THR A 379 -29.04 -17.46 16.68
C THR A 379 -29.98 -17.28 15.49
N PHE A 380 -29.52 -16.59 14.46
CA PHE A 380 -30.24 -16.46 13.20
C PHE A 380 -29.26 -16.30 12.03
N GLN A 381 -29.76 -16.46 10.80
CA GLN A 381 -28.95 -16.42 9.58
C GLN A 381 -29.24 -15.14 8.79
N CYS A 382 -28.19 -14.46 8.35
CA CYS A 382 -28.26 -13.30 7.47
C CYS A 382 -27.22 -13.39 6.36
N ASP A 383 -27.68 -13.50 5.11
CA ASP A 383 -26.80 -13.49 3.93
C ASP A 383 -25.67 -14.55 4.01
N GLY A 384 -25.95 -15.72 4.60
CA GLY A 384 -24.94 -16.76 4.83
C GLY A 384 -23.95 -16.46 5.97
N ALA A 385 -24.17 -15.42 6.78
CA ALA A 385 -23.56 -15.28 8.10
C ALA A 385 -24.52 -15.78 9.18
N GLU A 386 -24.00 -16.54 10.13
CA GLU A 386 -24.69 -16.77 11.38
C GLU A 386 -24.47 -15.58 12.31
N VAL A 387 -25.52 -15.20 13.03
CA VAL A 387 -25.52 -14.09 13.98
C VAL A 387 -25.86 -14.62 15.36
N PHE A 388 -24.96 -14.42 16.31
CA PHE A 388 -25.14 -14.76 17.72
C PHE A 388 -25.68 -13.54 18.47
N VAL A 389 -26.80 -13.71 19.17
CA VAL A 389 -27.42 -12.67 19.99
C VAL A 389 -27.19 -12.99 21.46
N TYR A 390 -26.65 -12.04 22.21
CA TYR A 390 -26.38 -12.16 23.64
C TYR A 390 -27.21 -11.19 24.49
N GLY A 391 -27.58 -10.02 23.95
CA GLY A 391 -28.25 -8.96 24.71
C GLY A 391 -27.31 -8.24 25.69
N GLU A 392 -27.87 -7.65 26.75
CA GLU A 392 -27.16 -6.77 27.72
C GLU A 392 -25.97 -7.42 28.44
N GLY A 393 -25.84 -8.75 28.45
CA GLY A 393 -24.77 -9.46 29.16
C GLY A 393 -23.42 -9.54 28.43
N LEU A 394 -23.36 -9.18 27.15
CA LEU A 394 -22.14 -9.29 26.34
C LEU A 394 -21.19 -8.11 26.53
N ASP A 395 -21.72 -6.91 26.79
CA ASP A 395 -20.89 -5.70 26.92
C ASP A 395 -19.80 -5.82 28.01
N PRO A 396 -20.11 -6.23 29.26
CA PRO A 396 -19.08 -6.29 30.30
C PRO A 396 -17.95 -7.27 29.96
N ALA A 397 -18.28 -8.43 29.40
CA ALA A 397 -17.31 -9.45 29.02
C ALA A 397 -16.38 -8.99 27.89
N LEU A 398 -16.93 -8.30 26.88
CA LEU A 398 -16.14 -7.70 25.80
C LEU A 398 -15.26 -6.58 26.33
N ARG A 399 -15.82 -5.64 27.10
CA ARG A 399 -15.08 -4.48 27.60
C ARG A 399 -13.97 -4.85 28.55
N ASP A 400 -14.18 -5.79 29.47
CA ASP A 400 -13.12 -6.27 30.33
C ASP A 400 -12.00 -6.96 29.52
N GLY A 401 -12.38 -7.78 28.55
CA GLY A 401 -11.42 -8.41 27.63
C GLY A 401 -10.61 -7.36 26.85
N PHE A 402 -11.29 -6.36 26.29
CA PHE A 402 -10.69 -5.30 25.51
C PHE A 402 -9.83 -4.37 26.36
N ALA A 403 -10.27 -3.97 27.55
CA ALA A 403 -9.48 -3.13 28.46
C ALA A 403 -8.19 -3.83 28.88
N GLY A 404 -8.26 -5.14 29.16
CA GLY A 404 -7.10 -5.99 29.45
C GLY A 404 -6.11 -6.05 28.29
N GLU A 405 -6.60 -6.28 27.06
CA GLU A 405 -5.77 -6.31 25.84
C GLU A 405 -5.09 -4.98 25.57
N LEU A 406 -5.81 -3.87 25.79
CA LEU A 406 -5.37 -2.52 25.50
C LEU A 406 -4.50 -1.91 26.61
N LYS A 407 -4.34 -2.61 27.74
CA LYS A 407 -3.62 -2.14 28.94
C LYS A 407 -4.09 -0.77 29.42
N ARG A 408 -5.38 -0.48 29.28
CA ARG A 408 -5.96 0.79 29.75
C ARG A 408 -6.51 0.61 31.17
N PRO A 409 -6.30 1.58 32.06
CA PRO A 409 -6.92 1.55 33.38
C PRO A 409 -8.43 1.56 33.22
N ARG A 410 -9.12 0.75 34.05
CA ARG A 410 -10.58 0.75 34.17
C ARG A 410 -11.02 2.18 34.52
N ARG A 411 -11.99 2.73 33.78
CA ARG A 411 -12.64 3.99 34.12
C ARG A 411 -13.99 3.71 34.72
#